data_AF-A0A1H4DAH3-F1
#
_entry.id   AF-A0A1H4DAH3-F1
#
_cell.length_a   1.000
_cell.length_b   1.000
_cell.length_c   1.000
_cell.angle_alpha   90.00
_cell.angle_beta   90.00
_cell.angle_gamma   90.00
#
_symmetry.space_group_name_H-M   'P 1'
#
loop_
_entity.id
_entity.type
_entity.pdbx_description
1 polymer ?
#
loop_
_entity_poly.entity_id
_entity_poly.type
_entity_poly.pdbx_seq_one_letter_code
_entity_poly.pdbx_strand_id
1 'polypeptide(L)'
;MEYEFRRDLYDQPEAIVEMEQALFGRWLSEALGDNRGEAERILQRVETLLSDRRGQFDWHGQELSLQLDSESARVWLQAEGDLDELGGGFGLADEACESGLEDFIGLLRGWIDYLDE
;
A
#
# COMPACT_ATOMS: atom_id res chain seq x y z
N MET A 1 -1.54 6.14 12.13
CA MET A 1 -0.63 6.48 11.02
C MET A 1 -0.79 7.95 10.68
N GLU A 2 0.32 8.69 10.62
CA GLU A 2 0.35 10.03 10.06
C GLU A 2 0.63 9.95 8.55
N TYR A 3 -0.17 10.66 7.75
CA TYR A 3 -0.06 10.67 6.30
C TYR A 3 -0.37 12.05 5.73
N GLU A 4 0.24 12.36 4.59
CA GLU A 4 0.06 13.59 3.83
C GLU A 4 -0.09 13.26 2.34
N PHE A 5 -1.10 13.85 1.70
CA PHE A 5 -1.30 13.71 0.26
C PHE A 5 -0.83 14.96 -0.46
N ARG A 6 -0.03 14.78 -1.51
CA ARG A 6 0.46 15.87 -2.36
C ARG A 6 0.37 15.47 -3.83
N ARG A 7 0.57 16.44 -4.73
CA ARG A 7 0.84 16.14 -6.15
C ARG A 7 2.33 16.34 -6.41
N ASP A 8 2.94 15.39 -7.12
CA ASP A 8 4.32 15.52 -7.57
C ASP A 8 4.41 16.56 -8.71
N LEU A 9 5.63 16.86 -9.17
CA LEU A 9 5.95 17.77 -10.27
C LEU A 9 5.22 17.43 -11.58
N TYR A 10 4.77 16.18 -11.74
CA TYR A 10 3.98 15.71 -12.89
C TYR A 10 2.45 15.81 -12.70
N ASP A 11 1.98 16.50 -11.64
CA ASP A 11 0.56 16.56 -11.22
C ASP A 11 -0.03 15.18 -10.86
N GLN A 12 0.85 14.20 -10.59
CA GLN A 12 0.44 12.87 -10.14
C GLN A 12 0.22 12.86 -8.64
N PRO A 13 -0.87 12.25 -8.15
CA PRO A 13 -1.11 12.16 -6.72
C PRO A 13 -0.03 11.26 -6.09
N GLU A 14 0.53 11.73 -4.98
CA GLU A 14 1.55 11.03 -4.18
C GLU A 14 1.15 11.06 -2.69
N ALA A 15 1.11 9.89 -2.07
CA ALA A 15 0.89 9.75 -0.64
C ALA A 15 2.24 9.62 0.08
N ILE A 16 2.50 10.53 1.01
CA ILE A 16 3.63 10.45 1.95
C ILE A 16 3.10 9.94 3.27
N VAL A 17 3.64 8.83 3.73
CA VAL A 17 3.31 8.26 5.05
C VAL A 17 4.56 8.32 5.91
N GLU A 18 4.38 8.38 7.23
CA GLU A 18 5.46 8.36 8.22
C GLU A 18 6.50 7.27 7.93
N MET A 19 7.79 7.51 8.25
CA MET A 19 8.92 6.67 7.80
C MET A 19 8.76 5.17 8.09
N GLU A 20 8.13 4.79 9.21
CA GLU A 20 7.88 3.39 9.55
C GLU A 20 6.87 2.70 8.62
N GLN A 21 6.05 3.49 7.92
CA GLN A 21 4.95 3.02 7.07
C GLN A 21 4.95 3.65 5.66
N ALA A 22 6.09 4.22 5.25
CA ALA A 22 6.28 4.91 3.97
C ALA A 22 5.90 4.05 2.75
N LEU A 23 6.01 2.72 2.85
CA LEU A 23 5.62 1.79 1.80
C LEU A 23 4.14 1.85 1.44
N PHE A 24 3.25 2.16 2.38
CA PHE A 24 1.83 2.31 2.08
C PHE A 24 1.58 3.52 1.17
N GLY A 25 2.28 4.63 1.43
CA GLY A 25 2.20 5.84 0.61
C GLY A 25 2.73 5.59 -0.81
N ARG A 26 3.87 4.90 -0.90
CA ARG A 26 4.45 4.47 -2.17
C ARG A 26 3.49 3.52 -2.92
N TRP A 27 2.91 2.54 -2.22
CA TRP A 27 1.93 1.62 -2.79
C TRP A 27 0.68 2.34 -3.30
N LEU A 28 0.11 3.31 -2.57
CA LEU A 28 -1.02 4.09 -3.08
C LEU A 28 -0.66 4.82 -4.38
N SER A 29 0.51 5.47 -4.40
CA SER A 29 0.95 6.26 -5.55
C SER A 29 1.24 5.39 -6.77
N GLU A 30 1.83 4.20 -6.60
CA GLU A 30 2.16 3.28 -7.69
C GLU A 30 1.01 2.35 -8.11
N ALA A 31 0.28 1.78 -7.14
CA ALA A 31 -0.77 0.80 -7.40
C ALA A 31 -2.09 1.48 -7.81
N LEU A 32 -2.44 2.59 -7.17
CA LEU A 32 -3.66 3.33 -7.45
C LEU A 32 -3.37 4.53 -8.34
N GLY A 33 -2.36 5.33 -8.00
CA GLY A 33 -2.09 6.60 -8.69
C GLY A 33 -3.36 7.45 -8.79
N ASP A 34 -3.72 7.88 -10.00
CA ASP A 34 -4.96 8.61 -10.30
C ASP A 34 -6.21 7.71 -10.47
N ASN A 35 -6.05 6.39 -10.38
CA ASN A 35 -7.12 5.44 -10.65
C ASN A 35 -8.03 5.20 -9.45
N ARG A 36 -8.90 6.17 -9.20
CA ARG A 36 -9.95 6.11 -8.16
C ARG A 36 -10.79 4.83 -8.20
N GLY A 37 -11.12 4.34 -9.40
CA GLY A 37 -11.97 3.16 -9.54
C GLY A 37 -11.37 1.91 -8.91
N GLU A 38 -10.04 1.77 -8.96
CA GLU A 38 -9.33 0.68 -8.28
C GLU A 38 -9.22 0.95 -6.77
N ALA A 39 -9.03 2.22 -6.37
CA ALA A 39 -8.99 2.59 -4.95
C ALA A 39 -10.30 2.23 -4.23
N GLU A 40 -11.45 2.59 -4.82
CA GLU A 40 -12.77 2.29 -4.27
C GLU A 40 -13.02 0.77 -4.24
N ARG A 41 -12.56 0.02 -5.25
CA ARG A 41 -12.67 -1.44 -5.25
C ARG A 41 -11.89 -2.09 -4.12
N ILE A 42 -10.63 -1.67 -3.90
CA ILE A 42 -9.80 -2.21 -2.82
C ILE A 42 -10.39 -1.82 -1.46
N LEU A 43 -10.87 -0.58 -1.32
CA LEU A 43 -11.56 -0.13 -0.12
C LEU A 43 -12.78 -1.01 0.19
N GLN A 44 -13.68 -1.21 -0.77
CA GLN A 44 -14.84 -2.07 -0.56
C GLN A 44 -14.45 -3.51 -0.20
N ARG A 45 -13.37 -4.02 -0.80
CA ARG A 45 -12.86 -5.36 -0.52
C ARG A 45 -12.34 -5.47 0.91
N VAL A 46 -11.56 -4.48 1.35
CA VAL A 46 -10.98 -4.47 2.68
C VAL A 46 -12.03 -4.23 3.77
N GLU A 47 -13.05 -3.40 3.51
CA GLU A 47 -14.19 -3.22 4.42
C GLU A 47 -15.04 -4.49 4.55
N THR A 48 -15.19 -5.24 3.46
CA THR A 48 -15.86 -6.54 3.47
C THR A 48 -15.07 -7.55 4.29
N LEU A 49 -13.73 -7.58 4.15
CA LEU A 49 -12.84 -8.42 4.96
C LEU A 49 -12.92 -8.08 6.44
N LEU A 50 -12.90 -6.79 6.80
CA LEU A 50 -13.05 -6.32 8.18
C LEU A 50 -14.40 -6.75 8.77
N SER A 51 -15.48 -6.64 7.98
CA SER A 51 -16.84 -6.95 8.43
C SER A 51 -17.11 -8.45 8.56
N ASP A 52 -16.68 -9.26 7.59
CA ASP A 52 -16.88 -10.72 7.60
C ASP A 52 -15.86 -11.42 8.51
N ARG A 53 -14.75 -10.73 8.85
CA ARG A 53 -13.56 -11.26 9.55
C ARG A 53 -13.07 -12.59 8.97
N ARG A 54 -13.21 -12.74 7.65
CA ARG A 54 -12.85 -13.96 6.94
C ARG A 54 -12.32 -13.62 5.56
N GLY A 55 -11.21 -14.27 5.25
CA GLY A 55 -10.52 -14.15 3.98
C GLY A 55 -9.24 -13.34 4.11
N GLN A 56 -8.51 -13.33 3.02
CA GLN A 56 -7.29 -12.57 2.83
C GLN A 56 -7.38 -11.97 1.42
N PHE A 57 -6.85 -10.76 1.27
CA PHE A 57 -6.72 -10.13 -0.03
C PHE A 57 -5.25 -9.83 -0.28
N ASP A 58 -4.72 -10.50 -1.29
CA ASP A 58 -3.36 -10.30 -1.76
C ASP A 58 -3.43 -9.54 -3.09
N TRP A 59 -2.69 -8.43 -3.14
CA TRP A 59 -2.44 -7.66 -4.33
C TRP A 59 -0.95 -7.77 -4.64
N HIS A 60 -0.64 -8.19 -5.87
CA HIS A 60 0.73 -8.35 -6.33
C HIS A 60 0.96 -7.38 -7.49
N GLY A 61 1.79 -6.38 -7.26
CA GLY A 61 2.24 -5.42 -8.26
C GLY A 61 3.51 -5.87 -8.97
N GLN A 62 4.17 -4.93 -9.63
CA GLN A 62 5.51 -5.16 -10.21
C GLN A 62 6.60 -5.08 -9.15
N GLU A 63 6.61 -4.01 -8.35
CA GLU A 63 7.66 -3.76 -7.34
C GLU A 63 7.17 -4.01 -5.91
N LEU A 64 5.87 -3.94 -5.66
CA LEU A 64 5.27 -3.99 -4.34
C LEU A 64 4.19 -5.07 -4.28
N SER A 65 4.12 -5.77 -3.17
CA SER A 65 3.00 -6.65 -2.82
C SER A 65 2.33 -6.15 -1.55
N LEU A 66 1.00 -6.24 -1.53
CA LEU A 66 0.15 -5.86 -0.41
C LEU A 66 -0.68 -7.08 -0.03
N GLN A 67 -0.72 -7.39 1.26
CA GLN A 67 -1.59 -8.40 1.85
C GLN A 67 -2.46 -7.73 2.90
N LEU A 68 -3.75 -8.00 2.83
CA LEU A 68 -4.75 -7.52 3.75
C LEU A 68 -5.41 -8.74 4.38
N ASP A 69 -5.33 -8.84 5.70
CA ASP A 69 -6.10 -9.80 6.49
C ASP A 69 -7.28 -9.09 7.16
N SER A 70 -8.09 -9.84 7.88
CA SER A 70 -9.17 -9.34 8.74
C SER A 70 -8.71 -8.47 9.91
N GLU A 71 -7.42 -8.50 10.26
CA GLU A 71 -6.86 -7.80 11.42
C GLU A 71 -5.77 -6.77 11.06
N SER A 72 -4.89 -7.09 10.10
CA SER A 72 -3.76 -6.23 9.71
C SER A 72 -3.61 -6.10 8.20
N ALA A 73 -2.97 -5.01 7.79
CA ALA A 73 -2.53 -4.74 6.43
C ALA A 73 -1.00 -4.78 6.39
N ARG A 74 -0.41 -5.47 5.43
CA ARG A 74 1.03 -5.60 5.27
C ARG A 74 1.45 -5.32 3.84
N VAL A 75 2.45 -4.48 3.65
CA VAL A 75 3.03 -4.16 2.34
C VAL A 75 4.53 -4.45 2.35
N TRP A 76 5.06 -4.99 1.26
CA TRP A 76 6.50 -5.26 1.12
C TRP A 76 6.95 -5.08 -0.33
N LEU A 77 8.24 -4.74 -0.49
CA LEU A 77 8.88 -4.71 -1.80
C LEU A 77 9.18 -6.14 -2.28
N GLN A 78 8.83 -6.42 -3.53
CA GLN A 78 9.24 -7.63 -4.23
C GLN A 78 10.68 -7.42 -4.71
N ALA A 79 11.60 -8.24 -4.24
CA ALA A 79 12.94 -8.26 -4.81
C ALA A 79 12.84 -8.78 -6.25
N GLU A 80 13.12 -7.93 -7.23
CA GLU A 80 13.31 -8.34 -8.62
C GLU A 80 14.62 -9.14 -8.67
N GLY A 81 14.54 -10.46 -8.51
CA GLY A 81 15.74 -11.29 -8.43
C GLY A 81 15.44 -12.75 -8.19
N ASP A 82 15.76 -13.54 -9.21
CA ASP A 82 15.99 -14.98 -9.16
C ASP A 82 16.66 -15.39 -7.82
N LEU A 83 16.11 -16.40 -7.16
CA LEU A 83 16.55 -16.90 -5.85
C LEU A 83 17.89 -17.67 -5.91
N ASP A 84 18.64 -17.58 -7.01
CA ASP A 84 19.93 -18.25 -7.16
C ASP A 84 20.98 -17.22 -7.60
N GLU A 85 22.10 -17.17 -6.88
CA GLU A 85 23.29 -16.35 -7.17
C GLU A 85 23.26 -14.87 -6.78
N LEU A 86 23.68 -14.54 -5.55
CA LEU A 86 24.67 -13.49 -5.17
C LEU A 86 24.51 -13.18 -3.66
N GLY A 87 25.44 -13.54 -2.78
CA GLY A 87 26.85 -13.20 -2.92
C GLY A 87 27.14 -11.77 -2.45
N GLY A 88 26.72 -11.41 -1.23
CA GLY A 88 27.38 -10.37 -0.42
C GLY A 88 27.27 -8.92 -0.90
N GLY A 89 26.40 -8.17 -0.21
CA GLY A 89 26.58 -6.74 0.03
C GLY A 89 25.79 -5.82 -0.90
N PHE A 90 24.61 -5.40 -0.45
CA PHE A 90 24.16 -4.00 -0.38
C PHE A 90 22.91 -4.01 0.51
N GLY A 91 22.93 -3.23 1.61
CA GLY A 91 21.90 -3.25 2.65
C GLY A 91 20.58 -2.57 2.25
N LEU A 92 19.78 -3.25 1.44
CA LEU A 92 18.33 -3.01 1.31
C LEU A 92 17.62 -4.19 2.00
N ALA A 93 17.83 -4.27 3.31
CA ALA A 93 17.19 -5.27 4.15
C ALA A 93 15.76 -4.83 4.48
N ASP A 94 14.78 -5.65 4.12
CA ASP A 94 13.51 -5.79 4.86
C ASP A 94 12.61 -4.54 4.94
N GLU A 95 12.37 -3.84 3.83
CA GLU A 95 11.28 -2.85 3.79
C GLU A 95 9.95 -3.60 3.59
N ALA A 96 9.46 -4.18 4.68
CA ALA A 96 8.09 -4.61 4.87
C ALA A 96 7.48 -3.82 6.02
N CYS A 97 6.26 -3.31 5.82
CA CYS A 97 5.53 -2.59 6.85
C CYS A 97 4.20 -3.29 7.12
N GLU A 98 3.78 -3.26 8.39
CA GLU A 98 2.46 -3.65 8.83
C GLU A 98 1.73 -2.46 9.46
N SER A 99 0.44 -2.32 9.17
CA SER A 99 -0.47 -1.42 9.88
C SER A 99 -1.74 -2.17 10.27
N GLY A 100 -2.50 -1.60 11.22
CA GLY A 100 -3.84 -2.07 11.50
C GLY A 100 -4.75 -1.87 10.28
N LEU A 101 -5.65 -2.82 10.02
CA LEU A 101 -6.55 -2.75 8.86
C LEU A 101 -7.41 -1.48 8.88
N GLU A 102 -7.86 -1.08 10.07
CA GLU A 102 -8.68 0.12 10.30
C GLU A 102 -7.95 1.42 9.89
N ASP A 103 -6.65 1.46 10.13
CA ASP A 103 -5.81 2.60 9.84
C ASP A 103 -5.51 2.68 8.33
N PHE A 104 -5.26 1.54 7.69
CA PHE A 104 -5.16 1.42 6.23
C PHE A 104 -6.47 1.81 5.51
N ILE A 105 -7.64 1.46 6.07
CA ILE A 105 -8.94 1.91 5.56
C ILE A 105 -9.06 3.44 5.63
N GLY A 106 -8.63 4.03 6.74
CA GLY A 106 -8.60 5.49 6.92
C GLY A 106 -7.73 6.16 5.86
N LEU A 107 -6.53 5.61 5.62
CA LEU A 107 -5.60 6.07 4.59
C LEU A 107 -6.22 5.99 3.18
N LEU A 108 -6.80 4.84 2.80
CA LEU A 108 -7.46 4.64 1.50
C LEU A 108 -8.64 5.59 1.29
N ARG A 109 -9.46 5.82 2.32
CA ARG A 109 -10.57 6.79 2.26
C ARG A 109 -10.06 8.20 2.04
N GLY A 110 -9.02 8.60 2.78
CA GLY A 110 -8.37 9.90 2.60
C GLY A 110 -7.79 10.07 1.18
N TRP A 111 -7.22 9.00 0.62
CA TRP A 111 -6.74 9.00 -0.76
C TRP A 111 -7.87 9.21 -1.78
N ILE A 112 -8.98 8.48 -1.63
CA ILE A 112 -10.13 8.62 -2.54
C ILE A 112 -10.75 10.02 -2.45
N ASP A 113 -10.87 10.57 -1.24
CA ASP A 113 -11.35 11.93 -0.99
C ASP A 113 -10.41 12.96 -1.65
N TYR A 114 -9.10 12.78 -1.51
CA TYR A 114 -8.09 13.61 -2.17
C TYR A 114 -8.15 13.55 -3.71
N LEU A 115 -8.51 12.40 -4.28
CA LEU A 115 -8.72 12.26 -5.73
C LEU A 115 -10.05 12.85 -6.22
N ASP A 116 -11.00 13.14 -5.32
CA ASP A 116 -12.28 13.79 -5.66
C ASP A 116 -12.17 15.33 -5.68
N GLU A 117 -11.17 15.90 -5.01
CA GLU A 117 -10.92 17.35 -4.88
C GLU A 117 -10.19 17.98 -6.08
#